data_AF-A0A2M7W4X4-F1
#
_entry.id   AF-A0A2M7W4X4-F1
#
_cell.length_a   1.000
_cell.length_b   1.000
_cell.length_c   1.000
_cell.angle_alpha   90.00
_cell.angle_beta   90.00
_cell.angle_gamma   90.00
#
_symmetry.space_group_name_H-M   'P 1'
#
loop_
_entity.id
_entity.type
_entity.pdbx_description
1 polymer ?
#
loop_
_entity_poly.entity_id
_entity_poly.type
_entity_poly.pdbx_seq_one_letter_code
_entity_poly.pdbx_strand_id
1 'polypeptide(L)'
;MTKKKQIIGVIEKIIIAGSNGKKKEVFARIDTGADYSSIDKTIARKIGYSETINEFHDKLIKCGKKIFEMKRVDKEEYFSGIPFFKTCFKIKSVHGFSYRPVVNILFNIKGMEIKTKATIIDRSQLKYPVIIGRKDLSGFLVNIISEKM
;
A
#
# COMPACT_ATOMS: atom_id res chain seq x y z
N MET A 1 -10.93 28.19 6.73
CA MET A 1 -11.75 27.24 7.53
C MET A 1 -11.14 25.85 7.43
N THR A 2 -10.63 25.30 8.52
CA THR A 2 -10.11 23.92 8.55
C THR A 2 -11.28 22.95 8.47
N LYS A 3 -11.25 22.01 7.50
CA LYS A 3 -12.25 20.93 7.41
C LYS A 3 -12.27 20.14 8.73
N LYS A 4 -13.46 19.91 9.28
CA LYS A 4 -13.64 19.06 10.47
C LYS A 4 -13.07 17.67 10.21
N LYS A 5 -12.15 17.22 11.07
CA LYS A 5 -11.58 15.88 10.98
C LYS A 5 -12.60 14.83 11.40
N GLN A 6 -12.62 13.69 10.73
CA GLN A 6 -13.45 12.54 11.10
C GLN A 6 -12.71 11.66 12.13
N ILE A 7 -13.44 11.11 13.11
CA ILE A 7 -12.86 10.17 14.07
C ILE A 7 -12.94 8.76 13.47
N ILE A 8 -11.82 8.04 13.48
CA ILE A 8 -11.71 6.65 13.05
C ILE A 8 -11.13 5.79 14.17
N GLY A 9 -11.46 4.50 14.17
CA GLY A 9 -10.86 3.56 15.09
C GLY A 9 -9.47 3.11 14.66
N VAL A 10 -8.85 2.25 15.48
CA VAL A 10 -7.56 1.62 15.14
C VAL A 10 -7.71 0.56 14.06
N ILE A 11 -8.93 0.04 13.87
CA ILE A 11 -9.36 -0.78 12.73
C ILE A 11 -10.50 -0.03 12.07
N GLU A 12 -10.49 0.03 10.74
CA GLU A 12 -11.62 0.57 9.99
C GLU A 12 -11.97 -0.25 8.75
N LYS A 13 -13.27 -0.30 8.46
CA LYS A 13 -13.77 -0.80 7.19
C LYS A 13 -13.53 0.27 6.12
N ILE A 14 -12.85 -0.11 5.04
CA ILE A 14 -12.53 0.78 3.93
C ILE A 14 -12.95 0.15 2.61
N ILE A 15 -13.17 0.98 1.59
CA ILE A 15 -13.29 0.53 0.21
C ILE A 15 -12.02 0.90 -0.54
N ILE A 16 -11.52 -0.02 -1.35
CA ILE A 16 -10.30 0.15 -2.14
C ILE A 16 -10.67 -0.02 -3.60
N ALA A 17 -10.25 0.91 -4.44
CA ALA A 17 -10.34 0.81 -5.89
C ALA A 17 -8.94 0.86 -6.50
N GLY A 18 -8.67 -0.08 -7.41
CA GLY A 18 -7.41 -0.17 -8.14
C GLY A 18 -7.54 0.22 -9.61
N SER A 19 -6.57 -0.21 -10.42
CA SER A 19 -6.43 0.18 -11.83
C SER A 19 -7.57 -0.28 -12.73
N ASN A 20 -8.27 -1.37 -12.38
CA ASN A 20 -9.36 -1.92 -13.19
C ASN A 20 -10.75 -1.42 -12.78
N GLY A 21 -10.83 -0.40 -11.91
CA GLY A 21 -12.08 0.16 -11.41
C GLY A 21 -12.86 -0.73 -10.44
N LYS A 22 -12.43 -1.98 -10.21
CA LYS A 22 -13.07 -2.87 -9.24
C LYS A 22 -12.85 -2.35 -7.83
N LYS A 23 -13.92 -2.37 -7.05
CA LYS A 23 -13.93 -1.99 -5.64
C LYS A 23 -13.89 -3.23 -4.76
N LYS A 24 -13.12 -3.18 -3.67
CA LYS A 24 -13.20 -4.17 -2.59
C LYS A 24 -13.26 -3.52 -1.23
N GLU A 25 -14.17 -4.04 -0.43
CA GLU A 25 -14.38 -3.63 0.95
C GLU A 25 -13.58 -4.57 1.85
N VAL A 26 -12.75 -4.01 2.72
CA VAL A 26 -11.89 -4.76 3.65
C VAL A 26 -11.69 -4.01 4.95
N PHE A 27 -11.29 -4.72 6.00
CA PHE A 27 -10.80 -4.10 7.22
C PHE A 27 -9.32 -3.73 7.07
N ALA A 28 -8.99 -2.49 7.40
CA ALA A 28 -7.63 -1.98 7.42
C ALA A 28 -7.21 -1.63 8.85
N ARG A 29 -5.93 -1.88 9.16
CA ARG A 29 -5.29 -1.40 10.37
C ARG A 29 -4.85 0.04 10.15
N ILE A 30 -5.27 0.95 11.03
CA ILE A 30 -4.75 2.31 11.08
C ILE A 30 -3.44 2.27 11.87
N ASP A 31 -2.33 2.60 11.21
CA ASP A 31 -0.99 2.47 11.78
C ASP A 31 -0.25 3.81 11.68
N THR A 32 -0.25 4.54 12.80
CA THR A 32 0.43 5.84 12.90
C THR A 32 1.96 5.71 12.90
N GLY A 33 2.49 4.51 13.16
CA GLY A 33 3.92 4.19 13.09
C GLY A 33 4.41 3.90 11.67
N ALA A 34 3.50 3.66 10.72
CA ALA A 34 3.84 3.47 9.32
C ALA A 34 3.71 4.78 8.52
N ASP A 35 4.74 5.14 7.77
CA ASP A 35 4.66 6.32 6.89
C ASP A 35 3.68 6.12 5.72
N TYR A 36 3.75 4.94 5.09
CA TYR A 36 3.04 4.62 3.87
C TYR A 36 2.06 3.49 4.08
N SER A 37 0.95 3.55 3.36
CA SER A 37 -0.02 2.46 3.30
C SER A 37 0.52 1.25 2.55
N SER A 38 0.01 0.07 2.91
CA SER A 38 0.38 -1.20 2.26
C SER A 38 -0.85 -2.09 2.06
N ILE A 39 -0.86 -2.83 0.97
CA ILE A 39 -1.97 -3.70 0.58
C ILE A 39 -1.44 -5.09 0.27
N ASP A 40 -2.19 -6.09 0.73
CA ASP A 40 -1.94 -7.48 0.43
C ASP A 40 -2.00 -7.76 -1.09
N LYS A 41 -1.03 -8.53 -1.57
CA LYS A 41 -0.92 -8.92 -2.99
C LYS A 41 -2.21 -9.55 -3.52
N THR A 42 -2.94 -10.32 -2.71
CA THR A 42 -4.16 -11.02 -3.13
C THR A 42 -5.30 -10.04 -3.41
N ILE A 43 -5.42 -8.98 -2.59
CA ILE A 43 -6.35 -7.89 -2.86
C ILE A 43 -5.90 -7.11 -4.09
N ALA A 44 -4.62 -6.74 -4.15
CA ALA A 44 -4.06 -5.96 -5.24
C ALA A 44 -4.27 -6.64 -6.60
N ARG A 45 -4.12 -7.97 -6.68
CA ARG A 45 -4.49 -8.76 -7.87
C ARG A 45 -5.94 -8.58 -8.29
N LYS A 46 -6.87 -8.67 -7.34
CA LYS A 46 -8.31 -8.55 -7.59
C LYS A 46 -8.70 -7.16 -8.11
N ILE A 47 -7.97 -6.11 -7.73
CA ILE A 47 -8.21 -4.72 -8.15
C ILE A 47 -7.30 -4.24 -9.30
N GLY A 48 -6.65 -5.17 -10.01
CA GLY A 48 -6.03 -4.88 -11.31
C GLY A 48 -4.51 -4.76 -11.34
N TYR A 49 -3.80 -5.13 -10.26
CA TYR A 49 -2.34 -5.06 -10.19
C TYR A 49 -1.65 -6.41 -10.41
N SER A 50 -2.32 -7.39 -11.01
CA SER A 50 -1.75 -8.73 -11.23
C SER A 50 -0.47 -8.70 -12.05
N GLU A 51 -0.47 -7.98 -13.18
CA GLU A 51 0.69 -7.82 -14.06
C GLU A 51 1.81 -7.07 -13.33
N THR A 52 1.48 -5.96 -12.66
CA THR A 52 2.44 -5.21 -11.84
C THR A 52 3.18 -6.09 -10.84
N ILE A 53 2.45 -6.98 -10.15
CA ILE A 53 3.03 -7.88 -9.14
C ILE A 53 3.94 -8.92 -9.80
N ASN A 54 3.49 -9.54 -10.89
CA ASN A 54 4.24 -10.58 -11.60
C ASN A 54 5.54 -10.01 -12.18
N GLU A 55 5.43 -8.97 -13.01
CA GLU A 55 6.60 -8.40 -13.68
C GLU A 55 7.60 -7.80 -12.70
N PHE A 56 7.12 -7.15 -11.63
CA PHE A 56 8.01 -6.64 -10.59
C PHE A 56 8.76 -7.77 -9.90
N HIS A 57 8.07 -8.87 -9.58
CA HIS A 57 8.70 -10.05 -8.96
C HIS A 57 9.75 -10.67 -9.88
N ASP A 58 9.43 -10.89 -11.15
CA ASP A 58 10.33 -11.49 -12.13
C ASP A 58 11.57 -10.62 -12.37
N LYS A 59 11.37 -9.30 -12.54
CA LYS A 59 12.48 -8.35 -12.65
C LYS A 59 13.33 -8.30 -11.37
N LEU A 60 12.71 -8.36 -10.20
CA LEU A 60 13.43 -8.37 -8.92
C LEU A 60 14.31 -9.62 -8.77
N ILE A 61 13.79 -10.79 -9.12
CA ILE A 61 14.55 -12.06 -9.13
C ILE A 61 15.72 -11.95 -10.12
N LYS A 62 15.47 -11.48 -11.35
CA LYS A 62 16.49 -11.34 -12.40
C LYS A 62 17.60 -10.36 -12.00
N CYS A 63 17.25 -9.29 -11.31
CA CYS A 63 18.20 -8.30 -10.81
C CYS A 63 19.06 -8.87 -9.65
N GLY A 64 18.45 -9.67 -8.78
CA GLY A 64 19.14 -10.29 -7.64
C GLY A 64 19.82 -9.26 -6.74
N LYS A 65 21.09 -9.49 -6.39
CA LYS A 65 21.86 -8.59 -5.53
C LYS A 65 22.21 -7.25 -6.19
N LYS A 66 22.19 -7.15 -7.52
CA LYS A 66 22.55 -5.92 -8.24
C LYS A 66 21.63 -4.74 -7.87
N ILE A 67 20.40 -5.02 -7.45
CA ILE A 67 19.46 -3.98 -7.01
C ILE A 67 19.99 -3.18 -5.80
N PHE A 68 20.89 -3.74 -4.99
CA PHE A 68 21.43 -3.03 -3.83
C PHE A 68 22.43 -1.95 -4.22
N GLU A 69 23.12 -2.15 -5.34
CA GLU A 69 24.16 -1.25 -5.86
C GLU A 69 23.59 -0.17 -6.78
N MET A 70 22.41 -0.39 -7.36
CA MET A 70 21.74 0.57 -8.24
C MET A 70 21.35 1.85 -7.51
N LYS A 71 21.59 3.00 -8.17
CA LYS A 71 21.05 4.29 -7.73
C LYS A 71 19.53 4.31 -7.91
N ARG A 72 18.89 5.30 -7.32
CA ARG A 72 17.43 5.43 -7.38
C ARG A 72 16.93 5.59 -8.83
N VAL A 73 17.61 6.40 -9.64
CA VAL A 73 17.25 6.64 -11.05
C VAL A 73 17.32 5.34 -11.84
N ASP A 74 18.43 4.60 -11.71
CA ASP A 74 18.62 3.31 -12.38
C ASP A 74 17.54 2.28 -12.01
N LYS A 75 17.03 2.30 -10.76
CA LYS A 75 15.91 1.45 -10.35
C LYS A 75 14.61 1.85 -11.03
N GLU A 76 14.31 3.14 -11.05
CA GLU A 76 13.09 3.65 -11.69
C GLU A 76 13.09 3.32 -13.19
N GLU A 77 14.25 3.42 -13.84
CA GLU A 77 14.46 3.01 -15.23
C GLU A 77 14.37 1.48 -15.40
N TYR A 78 15.02 0.69 -14.55
CA TYR A 78 14.99 -0.77 -14.64
C TYR A 78 13.57 -1.35 -14.51
N PHE A 79 12.78 -0.77 -13.61
CA PHE A 79 11.38 -1.14 -13.42
C PHE A 79 10.41 -0.37 -14.33
N SER A 80 10.93 0.49 -15.23
CA SER A 80 10.12 1.11 -16.26
C SER A 80 9.48 0.03 -17.16
N GLY A 81 8.33 0.37 -17.75
CA GLY A 81 7.53 -0.56 -18.56
C GLY A 81 6.57 -1.45 -17.77
N ILE A 82 6.75 -1.61 -16.44
CA ILE A 82 5.78 -2.37 -15.64
C ILE A 82 4.43 -1.61 -15.59
N PRO A 83 3.29 -2.26 -15.92
CA PRO A 83 1.98 -1.63 -15.84
C PRO A 83 1.68 -1.04 -14.46
N PHE A 84 1.16 0.19 -14.42
CA PHE A 84 0.78 0.92 -13.20
C PHE A 84 1.87 1.16 -12.14
N PHE A 85 3.10 0.72 -12.39
CA PHE A 85 4.24 0.94 -11.49
C PHE A 85 4.55 2.43 -11.38
N LYS A 86 4.81 2.89 -10.15
CA LYS A 86 5.24 4.28 -9.89
C LYS A 86 6.66 4.39 -9.41
N THR A 87 7.04 3.53 -8.47
CA THR A 87 8.39 3.45 -7.91
C THR A 87 8.46 2.19 -7.05
N CYS A 88 9.59 1.95 -6.38
CA CYS A 88 9.70 0.92 -5.37
C CYS A 88 10.27 1.49 -4.07
N PHE A 89 9.80 0.99 -2.93
CA PHE A 89 10.36 1.35 -1.64
C PHE A 89 11.19 0.19 -1.08
N LYS A 90 12.39 0.50 -0.60
CA LYS A 90 13.19 -0.41 0.22
C LYS A 90 12.66 -0.34 1.65
N ILE A 91 12.03 -1.41 2.11
CA ILE A 91 11.48 -1.51 3.46
C ILE A 91 12.37 -2.44 4.30
N LYS A 92 12.85 -1.94 5.43
CA LYS A 92 13.57 -2.74 6.45
C LYS A 92 12.55 -3.57 7.24
N SER A 93 12.90 -4.81 7.50
CA SER A 93 12.14 -5.76 8.31
C SER A 93 13.11 -6.56 9.20
N VAL A 94 12.57 -7.37 10.10
CA VAL A 94 13.37 -8.25 10.96
C VAL A 94 14.15 -9.31 10.18
N HIS A 95 13.66 -9.72 9.00
CA HIS A 95 14.31 -10.70 8.12
C HIS A 95 15.24 -10.05 7.08
N GLY A 96 15.67 -8.80 7.31
CA GLY A 96 16.45 -8.02 6.35
C GLY A 96 15.60 -7.01 5.60
N PHE A 97 15.82 -6.83 4.30
CA PHE A 97 15.15 -5.79 3.51
C PHE A 97 14.34 -6.38 2.35
N SER A 98 13.23 -5.74 2.02
CA SER A 98 12.41 -6.07 0.85
C SER A 98 12.19 -4.84 -0.01
N TYR A 99 12.18 -5.02 -1.33
CA TYR A 99 11.70 -4.01 -2.25
C TYR A 99 10.23 -4.28 -2.56
N ARG A 100 9.40 -3.24 -2.47
CA ARG A 100 7.96 -3.34 -2.71
C ARG A 100 7.56 -2.40 -3.83
N PRO A 101 6.79 -2.87 -4.83
CA PRO A 101 6.28 -1.99 -5.87
C PRO A 101 5.25 -1.04 -5.27
N VAL A 102 5.25 0.19 -5.76
CA VAL A 102 4.32 1.26 -5.37
C VAL A 102 3.37 1.54 -6.52
N VAL A 103 2.08 1.58 -6.23
CA VAL A 103 1.00 1.84 -7.18
C VAL A 103 0.09 2.95 -6.67
N ASN A 104 -0.60 3.63 -7.59
CA ASN A 104 -1.65 4.58 -7.23
C ASN A 104 -2.93 3.83 -6.89
N ILE A 105 -3.54 4.11 -5.74
CA ILE A 105 -4.77 3.46 -5.27
C ILE A 105 -5.71 4.53 -4.71
N LEU A 106 -7.01 4.26 -4.81
CA LEU A 106 -8.05 5.07 -4.19
C LEU A 106 -8.61 4.33 -2.97
N PHE A 107 -8.49 4.95 -1.79
CA PHE A 107 -9.21 4.53 -0.59
C PHE A 107 -10.46 5.37 -0.41
N ASN A 108 -11.53 4.74 0.07
CA ASN A 108 -12.66 5.43 0.68
C ASN A 108 -12.73 5.01 2.15
N ILE A 109 -12.57 5.99 3.04
CA ILE A 109 -12.60 5.81 4.50
C ILE A 109 -13.69 6.74 5.03
N LYS A 110 -14.78 6.18 5.57
CA LYS A 110 -15.96 6.96 6.06
C LYS A 110 -16.48 8.00 5.06
N GLY A 111 -16.55 7.61 3.78
CA GLY A 111 -17.02 8.48 2.69
C GLY A 111 -15.96 9.44 2.15
N MET A 112 -14.79 9.56 2.78
CA MET A 112 -13.70 10.39 2.28
C MET A 112 -12.83 9.61 1.30
N GLU A 113 -12.72 10.14 0.08
CA GLU A 113 -11.86 9.60 -0.97
C GLU A 113 -10.41 10.09 -0.82
N ILE A 114 -9.46 9.16 -0.83
CA ILE A 114 -8.03 9.40 -0.63
C ILE A 114 -7.28 8.74 -1.78
N LYS A 115 -6.73 9.55 -2.69
CA LYS A 115 -5.81 9.08 -3.73
C LYS A 115 -4.41 8.99 -3.14
N THR A 116 -3.84 7.79 -3.11
CA THR A 116 -2.55 7.56 -2.46
C THR A 116 -1.62 6.66 -3.27
N LYS A 117 -0.34 6.68 -2.90
CA LYS A 117 0.69 5.74 -3.34
C LYS A 117 0.86 4.68 -2.26
N ALA A 118 0.38 3.47 -2.53
CA ALA A 118 0.47 2.34 -1.60
C ALA A 118 1.48 1.30 -2.09
N THR A 119 2.15 0.65 -1.15
CA THR A 119 3.02 -0.50 -1.44
C THR A 119 2.20 -1.78 -1.57
N ILE A 120 2.60 -2.69 -2.46
CA ILE A 120 2.06 -4.05 -2.50
C ILE A 120 3.05 -5.01 -1.84
N ILE A 121 2.55 -5.89 -0.98
CA ILE A 121 3.35 -6.86 -0.23
C ILE A 121 2.51 -8.10 0.09
N ASP A 122 3.16 -9.24 0.32
CA ASP A 122 2.50 -10.42 0.86
C ASP A 122 2.19 -10.23 2.35
N ARG A 123 0.91 -10.18 2.69
CA ARG A 123 0.39 -10.11 4.06
C ARG A 123 -0.62 -11.23 4.30
N SER A 124 -0.59 -12.30 3.49
CA SER A 124 -1.55 -13.41 3.54
C SER A 124 -1.63 -14.09 4.92
N GLN A 125 -0.55 -14.03 5.70
CA GLN A 125 -0.46 -14.59 7.05
C GLN A 125 -0.86 -13.60 8.16
N LEU A 126 -1.28 -12.36 7.82
CA LEU A 126 -1.61 -11.32 8.78
C LEU A 126 -3.12 -11.08 8.84
N LYS A 127 -3.61 -10.69 10.03
CA LYS A 127 -5.04 -10.45 10.30
C LYS A 127 -5.67 -9.38 9.40
N TYR A 128 -4.92 -8.32 9.09
CA TYR A 128 -5.41 -7.18 8.30
C TYR A 128 -4.65 -7.07 6.98
N PRO A 129 -5.35 -7.22 5.85
CA PRO A 129 -4.71 -7.23 4.54
C PRO A 129 -4.32 -5.82 4.08
N VAL A 130 -4.72 -4.77 4.81
CA VAL A 130 -4.33 -3.39 4.54
C VAL A 130 -3.85 -2.68 5.79
N ILE A 131 -2.79 -1.89 5.63
CA ILE A 131 -2.36 -0.87 6.58
C ILE A 131 -2.63 0.49 5.95
N ILE A 132 -3.27 1.39 6.70
CA ILE A 132 -3.33 2.82 6.39
C ILE A 132 -2.25 3.53 7.19
N GLY A 133 -1.24 4.03 6.48
CA GLY A 133 -0.13 4.77 7.06
C GLY A 133 -0.45 6.24 7.28
N ARG A 134 0.39 6.89 8.08
CA ARG A 134 0.25 8.28 8.54
C ARG A 134 0.06 9.31 7.43
N LYS A 135 0.65 9.13 6.25
CA LYS A 135 0.49 10.06 5.11
C LYS A 135 -0.95 10.14 4.59
N ASP A 136 -1.75 9.10 4.82
CA ASP A 136 -3.14 9.02 4.38
C ASP A 136 -4.14 9.41 5.49
N LEU A 137 -3.65 9.85 6.67
CA LEU A 137 -4.48 10.12 7.86
C LEU A 137 -4.76 11.61 8.10
N SER A 138 -4.38 12.51 7.19
CA SER A 138 -4.48 13.96 7.40
C SER A 138 -5.89 14.47 7.72
N GLY A 139 -6.92 13.81 7.18
CA GLY A 139 -8.34 14.10 7.40
C GLY A 139 -8.96 13.50 8.66
N PHE A 140 -8.19 12.78 9.48
CA PHE A 140 -8.72 11.93 10.54
C PHE A 140 -8.08 12.17 11.91
N LEU A 141 -8.81 11.77 12.96
CA LEU A 141 -8.32 11.58 14.32
C LEU A 141 -8.50 10.10 14.69
N VAL A 142 -7.44 9.47 15.18
CA VAL A 142 -7.46 8.03 15.53
C VAL A 142 -7.84 7.87 16.99
N ASN A 143 -8.96 7.20 17.25
CA ASN A 143 -9.42 6.86 18.59
C ASN A 143 -8.98 5.44 18.97
N ILE A 144 -8.00 5.34 19.87
CA ILE A 144 -7.45 4.07 20.37
C ILE A 144 -8.38 3.30 21.31
N ILE A 145 -9.43 3.94 21.84
CA ILE A 145 -10.37 3.34 22.81
C ILE A 145 -11.50 2.59 22.08
N SER A 146 -11.62 2.78 20.77
CA SER A 146 -12.66 2.13 19.96
C SER A 146 -12.32 0.67 19.62
N GLU A 147 -12.16 -0.16 20.64
CA GLU A 147 -12.39 -1.59 20.51
C GLU A 147 -13.84 -1.88 20.93
N LYS A 148 -14.75 -1.80 19.96
CA LYS A 148 -15.95 -2.63 19.99
C LYS A 148 -15.99 -3.39 18.67
N MET A 149 -15.43 -4.60 18.69
CA MET A 149 -15.94 -5.69 17.86
C MET A 149 -17.13 -6.30 18.59
#